data_AF-A0A3S4U8M3-F1
#
_entry.id   AF-A0A3S4U8M3-F1
#
_cell.length_a   1.000
_cell.length_b   1.000
_cell.length_c   1.000
_cell.angle_alpha   90.00
_cell.angle_beta   90.00
_cell.angle_gamma   90.00
#
_symmetry.space_group_name_H-M   'P 1'
#
loop_
_entity.id
_entity.type
_entity.pdbx_description
1 polymer ?
#
loop_
_entity_poly.entity_id
_entity_poly.type
_entity_poly.pdbx_seq_one_letter_code
_entity_poly.pdbx_strand_id
1 'polypeptide(L)' 'MSQVLHTTDATFEADVLRSDIPVLVDFWAPWCGPCKMIAPVLDELAPEFAGKAKS' A
#
# COMPACT_ATOMS: atom_id res chain seq x y z
N MET A 1 12.23 -6.06 5.27
CA MET A 1 10.91 -6.41 5.83
C MET A 1 9.93 -5.51 5.11
N SER A 2 9.00 -6.07 4.35
CA SER A 2 8.05 -5.25 3.57
C SER A 2 7.24 -4.37 4.52
N GLN A 3 7.16 -3.07 4.19
CA GLN A 3 6.40 -2.06 4.94
C GLN A 3 4.94 -1.95 4.44
N VAL A 4 4.49 -2.89 3.62
CA VAL A 4 3.18 -2.86 2.98
C VAL A 4 2.15 -3.59 3.85
N LEU A 5 1.10 -2.87 4.24
CA LEU A 5 -0.05 -3.45 4.93
C LEU A 5 -1.00 -4.11 3.93
N HIS A 6 -1.14 -5.44 3.99
CA HIS A 6 -2.18 -6.13 3.24
C HIS A 6 -3.54 -5.96 3.93
N THR A 7 -4.42 -5.18 3.29
CA THR A 7 -5.79 -4.95 3.75
C THR A 7 -6.79 -5.84 3.01
N THR A 8 -8.00 -5.93 3.54
CA THR A 8 -9.14 -6.64 2.95
C THR A 8 -10.37 -5.75 2.99
N ASP A 9 -11.44 -6.10 2.27
CA ASP A 9 -12.71 -5.37 2.33
C ASP A 9 -13.22 -5.19 3.77
N ALA A 10 -13.02 -6.21 4.63
CA ALA A 10 -13.44 -6.18 6.02
C ALA A 10 -12.60 -5.25 6.91
N THR A 11 -11.35 -4.98 6.54
CA THR A 11 -10.42 -4.16 7.34
C THR A 11 -10.16 -2.79 6.72
N PHE A 12 -10.61 -2.53 5.49
CA PHE A 12 -10.37 -1.29 4.74
C PHE A 12 -10.80 -0.03 5.48
N GLU A 13 -11.95 -0.06 6.17
CA GLU A 13 -12.41 1.11 6.94
C GLU A 13 -11.42 1.47 8.06
N ALA A 14 -10.93 0.47 8.79
CA ALA A 14 -10.00 0.69 9.89
C ALA A 14 -8.59 1.04 9.38
N ASP A 15 -8.12 0.34 8.35
CA ASP A 15 -6.75 0.45 7.86
C ASP A 15 -6.52 1.74 7.05
N VAL A 16 -7.52 2.12 6.25
CA VAL A 16 -7.44 3.19 5.24
C VAL A 16 -8.30 4.39 5.64
N LEU A 17 -9.62 4.21 5.81
CA LEU A 17 -10.54 5.34 5.96
C LEU A 17 -10.41 6.07 7.30
N ARG A 18 -10.03 5.34 8.35
CA ARG A 18 -9.80 5.88 9.71
C ARG A 18 -8.32 6.15 10.01
N SER A 19 -7.45 6.17 8.99
CA SER A 19 -6.03 6.44 9.18
C SER A 19 -5.77 7.90 9.51
N ASP A 20 -4.97 8.17 10.55
CA ASP A 20 -4.54 9.52 10.94
C ASP A 20 -3.51 10.14 9.97
N ILE A 21 -2.93 9.31 9.11
CA ILE A 21 -1.98 9.72 8.06
C ILE A 21 -2.49 9.28 6.68
N PRO A 22 -2.12 9.99 5.59
CA PRO A 22 -2.44 9.58 4.23
C PRO A 22 -2.06 8.12 3.96
N VAL A 23 -2.87 7.41 3.17
CA VAL A 23 -2.65 6.01 2.82
C VAL A 23 -2.56 5.86 1.31
N LEU A 24 -1.49 5.23 0.84
CA LEU A 24 -1.34 4.85 -0.57
C LEU A 24 -1.88 3.44 -0.74
N VAL A 25 -2.91 3.27 -1.58
CA VAL A 25 -3.57 1.97 -1.80
C VAL A 25 -3.24 1.46 -3.19
N ASP A 26 -2.62 0.28 -3.25
CA ASP A 26 -2.41 -0.47 -4.50
C ASP A 26 -3.51 -1.53 -4.68
N PHE A 27 -4.41 -1.31 -5.63
CA PHE A 27 -5.40 -2.30 -6.05
C PHE A 27 -4.78 -3.22 -7.12
N TRP A 28 -4.31 -4.38 -6.70
CA TRP A 28 -3.57 -5.31 -7.55
C TRP A 28 -4.21 -6.71 -7.62
N ALA A 29 -3.67 -7.54 -8.51
CA ALA A 29 -3.97 -8.96 -8.60
C ALA A 29 -2.74 -9.75 -9.07
N PRO A 30 -2.58 -11.04 -8.72
CA PRO A 30 -1.42 -11.85 -9.10
C PRO A 30 -1.27 -12.05 -10.62
N TRP A 31 -2.38 -11.97 -11.34
CA TRP A 31 -2.45 -12.06 -12.79
C TRP A 31 -2.36 -10.69 -13.49
N CYS A 32 -2.30 -9.58 -12.75
CA CYS A 32 -2.12 -8.26 -13.33
C CYS A 32 -0.65 -8.03 -13.71
N GLY A 33 -0.34 -8.13 -15.00
CA GLY A 33 1.00 -7.86 -15.55
C GLY A 33 1.52 -6.46 -15.20
N PRO A 34 0.77 -5.37 -15.48
CA PRO A 34 1.18 -4.01 -15.14
C PRO A 34 1.43 -3.78 -13.64
N CYS A 35 0.58 -4.31 -12.77
CA CYS A 35 0.71 -4.15 -11.32
C CYS A 35 2.04 -4.72 -10.81
N LYS A 36 2.43 -5.91 -11.31
CA LYS A 36 3.71 -6.55 -10.94
C LYS A 36 4.94 -5.73 -11.36
N MET A 37 4.84 -4.93 -12.42
CA MET A 37 5.94 -4.05 -12.84
C MET A 37 6.06 -2.81 -11.96
N ILE A 38 4.95 -2.33 -11.38
CA ILE A 38 4.90 -1.13 -10.54
C ILE A 38 5.29 -1.46 -9.08
N ALA A 39 5.00 -2.68 -8.61
CA ALA A 39 5.25 -3.09 -7.22
C ALA A 39 6.68 -2.79 -6.71
N PRO A 40 7.77 -3.05 -7.46
CA PRO A 40 9.13 -2.72 -7.00
C PRO A 40 9.35 -1.21 -6.80
N VAL A 41 8.72 -0.38 -7.64
CA VAL A 41 8.82 1.08 -7.53
C VAL A 41 8.10 1.58 -6.28
N LEU A 42 6.95 0.98 -5.93
CA LEU A 42 6.24 1.31 -4.70
C LEU A 42 7.06 0.91 -3.46
N ASP A 43 7.70 -0.27 -3.49
CA ASP A 43 8.59 -0.72 -2.42
C ASP A 43 9.81 0.20 -2.23
N GLU A 44 10.38 0.70 -3.33
CA GLU A 44 11.49 1.66 -3.30
C GLU A 44 11.09 3.04 -2.73
N LEU A 45 9.85 3.48 -2.98
CA LEU A 45 9.33 4.76 -2.48
C LEU A 45 8.88 4.70 -1.02
N ALA A 46 8.43 3.53 -0.52
CA ALA A 46 7.88 3.40 0.83
C ALA A 46 8.77 4.01 1.95
N PRO A 47 10.10 3.81 1.95
CA PRO A 47 10.99 4.44 2.94
C PRO A 47 11.01 5.98 2.90
N GLU A 48 10.84 6.58 1.72
CA GLU A 48 10.83 8.05 1.56
C GLU A 48 9.57 8.69 2.17
N PHE A 49 8.49 7.90 2.22
CA PHE A 49 7.20 8.27 2.80
C PHE A 49 7.01 7.76 4.24
N ALA A 50 8.02 7.11 4.84
CA ALA A 50 7.96 6.65 6.21
C ALA A 50 7.60 7.79 7.18
N GLY A 51 6.50 7.61 7.92
CA GLY A 51 5.96 8.61 8.85
C GLY A 51 5.19 9.76 8.20
N LYS A 52 5.13 9.83 6.86
CA LYS A 52 4.33 10.80 6.09
C LYS A 52 3.09 10.15 5.47
N ALA A 53 3.19 8.90 5.06
CA ALA A 53 2.09 8.10 4.56
C ALA A 53 2.23 6.64 4.99
N LYS A 54 1.10 5.96 5.12
CA LYS A 54 1.04 4.51 5.31
C LYS A 54 0.99 3.84 3.93
N SER A 55 1.78 2.78 3.79
CA SER A 55 1.84 1.88 2.64
C SER A 55 1.31 0.50 2.99
#